data_AF-A0A7H8QPP4-F1
#
_entry.id   AF-A0A7H8QPP4-F1
#
_cell.length_a   1.000
_cell.length_b   1.000
_cell.length_c   1.000
_cell.angle_alpha   90.00
_cell.angle_beta   90.00
_cell.angle_gamma   90.00
#
_symmetry.space_group_name_H-M   'P 1'
#
loop_
_entity.id
_entity.type
_entity.pdbx_description
1 polymer ?
#
loop_
_entity_poly.entity_id
_entity_poly.type
_entity_poly.pdbx_seq_one_letter_code
_entity_poly.pdbx_strand_id
1 'polypeptide(L)'
;MKTRITKNKATAKAKKNNPARETILNNQLSQTEPVYFWHAENDDGYLGQWYQSQFTWRKPIDGKDGESEELLYHTAEQYMMHRKSLLFAPDSPITAQILAVGQPAPHPRQLKKLGRQVPDFSDEVWKRERYGIVLQGNLLKFSQSDELKGKLLATGDRELVEASPRDRIWGIGFGKVKAGQNRERWGLNLLGKCLMETRRILKEGSQAA
;
A
#
# COMPACT_ATOMS: atom_id res chain seq x y z
N MET A 1 20.57 -44.31 -65.10
CA MET A 1 19.48 -43.90 -64.19
C MET A 1 20.11 -43.53 -62.84
N LYS A 2 20.15 -42.24 -62.49
CA LYS A 2 19.32 -41.61 -61.42
C LYS A 2 19.80 -42.06 -60.01
N THR A 3 20.22 -41.23 -59.05
CA THR A 3 19.90 -39.81 -58.78
C THR A 3 20.92 -39.22 -57.79
N ARG A 4 21.21 -37.93 -57.98
CA ARG A 4 22.01 -37.03 -57.13
C ARG A 4 21.17 -36.59 -55.93
N ILE A 5 21.65 -36.77 -54.68
CA ILE A 5 21.00 -36.19 -53.50
C ILE A 5 21.84 -34.99 -53.03
N THR A 6 21.29 -33.81 -53.25
CA THR A 6 21.81 -32.50 -52.85
C THR A 6 21.59 -32.25 -51.36
N LYS A 7 22.65 -31.85 -50.65
CA LYS A 7 22.58 -31.32 -49.27
C LYS A 7 21.89 -29.95 -49.28
N ASN A 8 20.78 -29.81 -48.59
CA ASN A 8 20.12 -28.52 -48.37
C ASN A 8 20.65 -27.89 -47.07
N LYS A 9 21.44 -26.82 -47.19
CA LYS A 9 21.79 -25.94 -46.06
C LYS A 9 20.64 -24.95 -45.86
N ALA A 10 19.79 -25.16 -44.86
CA ALA A 10 18.88 -24.14 -44.38
C ALA A 10 19.67 -23.15 -43.50
N THR A 11 19.82 -21.93 -43.97
CA THR A 11 20.41 -20.81 -43.22
C THR A 11 19.40 -20.32 -42.18
N ALA A 12 19.68 -20.56 -40.90
CA ALA A 12 19.02 -19.87 -39.80
C ALA A 12 19.46 -18.40 -39.81
N LYS A 13 18.62 -17.51 -40.36
CA LYS A 13 18.78 -16.06 -40.18
C LYS A 13 18.54 -15.74 -38.70
N ALA A 14 19.62 -15.46 -37.98
CA ALA A 14 19.54 -14.82 -36.66
C ALA A 14 18.75 -13.51 -36.80
N LYS A 15 17.58 -13.43 -36.13
CA LYS A 15 16.84 -12.18 -35.98
C LYS A 15 17.77 -11.22 -35.21
N LYS A 16 18.31 -10.21 -35.88
CA LYS A 16 19.03 -9.12 -35.20
C LYS A 16 18.03 -8.43 -34.26
N ASN A 17 18.29 -8.50 -32.95
CA ASN A 17 17.54 -7.73 -31.96
C ASN A 17 17.68 -6.24 -32.28
N ASN A 18 16.55 -5.56 -32.41
CA ASN A 18 16.51 -4.12 -32.63
C ASN A 18 16.41 -3.46 -31.24
N PRO A 19 17.45 -2.76 -30.77
CA PRO A 19 17.47 -2.18 -29.42
C PRO A 19 16.33 -1.18 -29.21
N ALA A 20 15.86 -0.48 -30.26
CA ALA A 20 14.70 0.40 -30.14
C ALA A 20 13.39 -0.36 -29.86
N ARG A 21 13.22 -1.57 -30.44
CA ARG A 21 12.05 -2.42 -30.16
C ARG A 21 12.13 -3.06 -28.78
N GLU A 22 13.31 -3.49 -28.34
CA GLU A 22 13.51 -3.96 -26.96
C GLU A 22 13.25 -2.84 -25.96
N THR A 23 13.72 -1.61 -26.20
CA THR A 23 13.41 -0.47 -25.34
C THR A 23 11.92 -0.17 -25.29
N ILE A 24 11.21 -0.18 -26.42
CA ILE A 24 9.76 0.04 -26.44
C ILE A 24 9.02 -1.07 -25.68
N LEU A 25 9.37 -2.34 -25.91
CA LEU A 25 8.76 -3.48 -25.22
C LEU A 25 9.05 -3.46 -23.73
N ASN A 26 10.29 -3.18 -23.32
CA ASN A 26 10.67 -3.06 -21.91
C ASN A 26 9.97 -1.88 -21.24
N ASN A 27 9.76 -0.78 -21.95
CA ASN A 27 9.04 0.37 -21.45
C ASN A 27 7.52 0.12 -21.38
N GLN A 28 6.94 -0.67 -22.28
CA GLN A 28 5.54 -1.10 -22.18
C GLN A 28 5.33 -2.14 -21.07
N LEU A 29 6.28 -3.07 -20.89
CA LEU A 29 6.27 -4.04 -19.79
C LEU A 29 6.41 -3.34 -18.43
N SER A 30 7.33 -2.37 -18.29
CA SER A 30 7.50 -1.63 -17.03
C SER A 30 6.27 -0.79 -16.64
N GLN A 31 5.46 -0.38 -17.62
CA GLN A 31 4.21 0.36 -17.40
C GLN A 31 3.02 -0.54 -17.05
N THR A 32 3.14 -1.86 -17.23
CA THR A 32 2.07 -2.83 -16.92
C THR A 32 2.41 -3.75 -15.75
N GLU A 33 3.69 -3.84 -15.37
CA GLU A 33 4.13 -4.62 -14.21
C GLU A 33 3.59 -4.05 -12.89
N PRO A 34 3.22 -4.93 -11.92
CA PRO A 34 2.84 -4.50 -10.59
C PRO A 34 3.97 -3.73 -9.88
N VAL A 35 3.60 -2.70 -9.15
CA VAL A 35 4.50 -2.02 -8.21
C VAL A 35 4.51 -2.82 -6.91
N TYR A 36 5.59 -3.55 -6.70
CA TYR A 36 5.83 -4.28 -5.47
C TYR A 36 6.52 -3.39 -4.46
N PHE A 37 5.86 -3.14 -3.34
CA PHE A 37 6.41 -2.39 -2.23
C PHE A 37 6.49 -3.26 -0.98
N TRP A 38 7.44 -2.91 -0.12
CA TRP A 38 7.63 -3.50 1.20
C TRP A 38 8.37 -2.44 2.03
N HIS A 39 9.23 -2.81 2.99
CA HIS A 39 10.11 -1.95 3.81
C HIS A 39 10.14 -0.45 3.45
N ALA A 40 9.84 0.40 4.46
CA ALA A 40 9.69 1.84 4.29
C ALA A 40 10.95 2.55 3.74
N GLU A 41 12.11 1.91 3.86
CA GLU A 41 13.40 2.39 3.39
C GLU A 41 13.64 2.17 1.89
N ASN A 42 12.81 1.38 1.22
CA ASN A 42 12.89 1.16 -0.22
C ASN A 42 12.31 2.35 -1.00
N ASP A 43 12.62 2.45 -2.29
CA ASP A 43 12.10 3.52 -3.17
C ASP A 43 10.56 3.59 -3.19
N ASP A 44 9.89 2.43 -3.20
CA ASP A 44 8.42 2.32 -3.13
C ASP A 44 7.88 2.27 -1.68
N GLY A 45 8.76 2.44 -0.69
CA GLY A 45 8.44 2.38 0.73
C GLY A 45 7.38 3.40 1.16
N TYR A 46 7.23 4.50 0.42
CA TYR A 46 6.19 5.51 0.62
C TYR A 46 4.76 4.96 0.52
N LEU A 47 4.56 3.81 -0.13
CA LEU A 47 3.26 3.10 -0.17
C LEU A 47 2.95 2.38 1.15
N GLY A 48 3.97 2.06 1.94
CA GLY A 48 3.84 1.35 3.22
C GLY A 48 3.23 2.20 4.35
N GLN A 49 2.60 1.53 5.30
CA GLN A 49 1.98 2.16 6.48
C GLN A 49 3.01 2.72 7.48
N TRP A 50 4.23 2.18 7.47
CA TRP A 50 5.33 2.57 8.37
C TRP A 50 6.16 3.74 7.86
N TYR A 51 5.94 4.17 6.62
CA TYR A 51 6.63 5.33 6.06
C TYR A 51 6.33 6.58 6.86
N GLN A 52 7.38 7.35 7.19
CA GLN A 52 7.26 8.59 7.94
C GLN A 52 6.57 9.65 7.09
N SER A 53 5.36 10.01 7.49
CA SER A 53 4.56 11.05 6.82
C SER A 53 3.55 11.57 7.83
N GLN A 54 3.70 12.86 8.15
CA GLN A 54 2.79 13.53 9.05
C GLN A 54 1.50 13.93 8.34
N PHE A 55 0.38 13.71 9.00
CA PHE A 55 -0.95 14.17 8.56
C PHE A 55 -1.87 14.30 9.76
N THR A 56 -2.91 15.11 9.62
CA THR A 56 -3.92 15.31 10.67
C THR A 56 -5.24 14.63 10.34
N TRP A 57 -6.01 14.27 11.36
CA TRP A 57 -7.41 13.87 11.24
C TRP A 57 -8.27 14.75 12.13
N ARG A 58 -9.32 15.34 11.55
CA ARG A 58 -10.36 16.03 12.30
C ARG A 58 -11.34 14.99 12.84
N LYS A 59 -11.17 14.62 14.11
CA LYS A 59 -12.04 13.67 14.81
C LYS A 59 -13.27 14.42 15.33
N PRO A 60 -14.50 14.02 14.97
CA PRO A 60 -15.71 14.58 15.54
C PRO A 60 -15.76 14.42 17.07
N ILE A 61 -16.36 15.39 17.76
CA ILE A 61 -16.60 15.32 19.21
C ILE A 61 -18.01 14.80 19.45
N ASP A 62 -18.13 13.72 20.22
CA ASP A 62 -19.42 13.09 20.49
C ASP A 62 -20.37 14.06 21.20
N GLY A 63 -21.61 14.16 20.70
CA GLY A 63 -22.63 15.04 21.23
C GLY A 63 -22.44 16.54 20.91
N LYS A 64 -21.49 16.88 20.03
CA LYS A 64 -21.25 18.27 19.62
C LYS A 64 -21.20 18.41 18.09
N ASP A 65 -22.36 18.68 17.52
CA ASP A 65 -22.52 18.81 16.07
C ASP A 65 -21.63 19.93 15.51
N GLY A 66 -20.82 19.60 14.52
CA GLY A 66 -19.90 20.54 13.86
C GLY A 66 -18.58 20.79 14.60
N GLU A 67 -18.41 20.29 15.83
CA GLU A 67 -17.14 20.38 16.54
C GLU A 67 -16.22 19.18 16.24
N SER A 68 -14.92 19.45 16.10
CA SER A 68 -13.90 18.44 15.85
C SER A 68 -12.60 18.79 16.55
N GLU A 69 -11.90 17.79 17.06
CA GLU A 69 -10.51 17.92 17.50
C GLU A 69 -9.56 17.51 16.37
N GLU A 70 -8.44 18.22 16.23
CA GLU A 70 -7.40 17.87 15.28
C GLU A 70 -6.34 16.97 15.92
N LEU A 71 -6.15 15.78 15.34
CA LEU A 71 -5.21 14.78 15.82
C LEU A 71 -4.08 14.58 14.82
N LEU A 72 -2.83 14.73 15.27
CA LEU A 72 -1.63 14.53 14.46
C LEU A 72 -1.14 13.08 14.51
N TYR A 73 -0.76 12.53 13.36
CA TYR A 73 -0.12 11.23 13.22
C TYR A 73 1.18 11.38 12.45
N HIS A 74 2.16 10.51 12.72
CA HIS A 74 3.45 10.47 12.03
C HIS A 74 3.57 9.33 11.02
N THR A 75 2.66 8.35 11.10
CA THR A 75 2.58 7.22 10.18
C THR A 75 1.13 6.79 10.02
N ALA A 76 0.79 6.18 8.89
CA ALA A 76 -0.53 5.61 8.68
C ALA A 76 -0.79 4.38 9.57
N GLU A 77 0.27 3.67 9.99
CA GLU A 77 0.13 2.64 11.02
C GLU A 77 -0.32 3.20 12.38
N GLN A 78 0.26 4.32 12.83
CA GLN A 78 -0.16 4.97 14.08
C GLN A 78 -1.65 5.32 14.04
N TYR A 79 -2.09 5.90 12.91
CA TYR A 79 -3.49 6.17 12.66
C TYR A 79 -4.34 4.90 12.71
N MET A 80 -3.94 3.83 12.01
CA MET A 80 -4.67 2.56 12.01
C MET A 80 -4.81 1.98 13.43
N MET A 81 -3.74 2.00 14.23
CA MET A 81 -3.78 1.50 15.61
C MET A 81 -4.64 2.37 16.52
N HIS A 82 -4.61 3.69 16.35
CA HIS A 82 -5.43 4.61 17.13
C HIS A 82 -6.92 4.48 16.77
N ARG A 83 -7.24 4.39 15.48
CA ARG A 83 -8.62 4.14 15.02
C ARG A 83 -9.13 2.78 15.47
N LYS A 84 -8.28 1.75 15.46
CA LYS A 84 -8.60 0.45 16.05
C LYS A 84 -8.91 0.58 17.55
N SER A 85 -8.10 1.33 18.30
CA SER A 85 -8.31 1.48 19.75
C SER A 85 -9.56 2.30 20.07
N LEU A 86 -9.86 3.35 19.30
CA LEU A 86 -11.12 4.10 19.41
C LEU A 86 -12.35 3.23 19.13
N LEU A 87 -12.24 2.25 18.22
CA LEU A 87 -13.35 1.36 17.87
C LEU A 87 -13.72 0.39 18.99
N PHE A 88 -12.75 -0.06 19.79
CA PHE A 88 -12.96 -1.11 20.79
C PHE A 88 -12.91 -0.59 22.23
N ALA A 89 -12.06 0.40 22.50
CA ALA A 89 -11.79 0.87 23.86
C ALA A 89 -11.45 2.37 23.87
N PRO A 90 -12.39 3.26 23.50
CA PRO A 90 -12.13 4.70 23.35
C PRO A 90 -11.56 5.33 24.63
N ASP A 91 -12.04 4.92 25.81
CA ASP A 91 -11.61 5.46 27.10
C ASP A 91 -10.38 4.77 27.70
N SER A 92 -9.78 3.80 26.99
CA SER A 92 -8.62 3.07 27.49
C SER A 92 -7.36 3.96 27.52
N PRO A 93 -6.52 3.87 28.57
CA PRO A 93 -5.19 4.49 28.57
C PRO A 93 -4.32 4.04 27.38
N ILE A 94 -4.55 2.84 26.83
CA ILE A 94 -3.85 2.35 25.64
C ILE A 94 -4.17 3.22 24.41
N THR A 95 -5.40 3.69 24.26
CA THR A 95 -5.83 4.56 23.15
C THR A 95 -5.05 5.87 23.17
N ALA A 96 -4.97 6.52 24.34
CA ALA A 96 -4.17 7.74 24.52
C ALA A 96 -2.66 7.50 24.29
N GLN A 97 -2.12 6.38 24.75
CA GLN A 97 -0.71 6.01 24.54
C GLN A 97 -0.34 5.77 23.07
N ILE A 98 -1.27 5.21 22.28
CA ILE A 98 -1.07 5.01 20.85
C ILE A 98 -1.02 6.36 20.12
N LEU A 99 -1.91 7.29 20.48
CA LEU A 99 -1.94 8.63 19.91
C LEU A 99 -0.70 9.44 20.29
N ALA A 100 -0.21 9.29 21.52
CA ALA A 100 1.00 9.94 22.03
C ALA A 100 0.98 11.47 21.86
N VAL A 101 -0.13 12.10 22.24
CA VAL A 101 -0.34 13.56 22.12
C VAL A 101 0.82 14.33 22.73
N GLY A 102 1.41 15.26 21.96
CA GLY A 102 2.51 16.11 22.41
C GLY A 102 3.84 15.38 22.61
N GLN A 103 3.95 14.12 22.17
CA GLN A 103 5.17 13.32 22.25
C GLN A 103 5.63 12.87 20.85
N PRO A 104 6.90 12.47 20.68
CA PRO A 104 7.31 11.78 19.47
C PRO A 104 6.47 10.52 19.24
N ALA A 105 6.23 10.17 17.98
CA ALA A 105 5.50 8.96 17.64
C ALA A 105 6.14 7.71 18.28
N PRO A 106 5.33 6.77 18.80
CA PRO A 106 5.85 5.55 19.38
C PRO A 106 6.68 4.76 18.38
N HIS A 107 7.82 4.22 18.83
CA HIS A 107 8.64 3.35 18.00
C HIS A 107 7.81 2.15 17.48
N PRO A 108 8.03 1.65 16.24
CA PRO A 108 7.22 0.59 15.65
C PRO A 108 6.97 -0.64 16.52
N ARG A 109 7.99 -1.06 17.28
CA ARG A 109 7.86 -2.19 18.23
C ARG A 109 6.89 -1.89 19.38
N GLN A 110 6.92 -0.67 19.91
CA GLN A 110 6.04 -0.21 20.99
C GLN A 110 4.61 -0.06 20.47
N LEU A 111 4.42 0.58 19.31
CA LEU A 111 3.11 0.74 18.68
C LEU A 111 2.43 -0.62 18.44
N LYS A 112 3.17 -1.60 17.91
CA LYS A 112 2.67 -2.98 17.75
C LYS A 112 2.33 -3.64 19.09
N LYS A 113 3.09 -3.37 20.16
CA LYS A 113 2.80 -3.90 21.50
C LYS A 113 1.49 -3.32 22.03
N LEU A 114 1.33 -2.00 21.95
CA LEU A 114 0.10 -1.31 22.37
C LEU A 114 -1.11 -1.79 21.56
N GLY A 115 -0.98 -1.93 20.25
CA GLY A 115 -2.07 -2.42 19.38
C GLY A 115 -2.55 -3.85 19.68
N ARG A 116 -1.72 -4.67 20.36
CA ARG A 116 -2.10 -6.00 20.88
C ARG A 116 -2.76 -5.96 22.25
N GLN A 117 -2.62 -4.85 22.97
CA GLN A 117 -3.17 -4.64 24.32
C GLN A 117 -4.49 -3.89 24.30
N VAL A 118 -5.02 -3.54 23.12
CA VAL A 118 -6.34 -2.91 22.97
C VAL A 118 -7.41 -3.84 23.57
N PRO A 119 -8.12 -3.41 24.62
CA PRO A 119 -9.22 -4.18 25.22
C PRO A 119 -10.38 -4.40 24.25
N ASP A 120 -11.26 -5.34 24.58
CA ASP A 120 -12.56 -5.57 23.90
C ASP A 120 -12.46 -5.79 22.38
N PHE A 121 -11.30 -6.24 21.91
CA PHE A 121 -11.06 -6.51 20.50
C PHE A 121 -11.94 -7.65 19.99
N SER A 122 -12.73 -7.36 18.96
CA SER A 122 -13.45 -8.35 18.17
C SER A 122 -12.86 -8.46 16.77
N ASP A 123 -12.37 -9.65 16.41
CA ASP A 123 -11.83 -9.91 15.07
C ASP A 123 -12.89 -9.78 13.97
N GLU A 124 -14.14 -10.13 14.27
CA GLU A 124 -15.27 -9.98 13.35
C GLU A 124 -15.54 -8.51 13.03
N VAL A 125 -15.68 -7.68 14.07
CA VAL A 125 -15.85 -6.23 13.92
C VAL A 125 -14.64 -5.64 13.21
N TRP A 126 -13.42 -6.05 13.58
CA TRP A 126 -12.22 -5.55 12.93
C TRP A 126 -12.17 -5.89 11.44
N LYS A 127 -12.53 -7.12 11.05
CA LYS A 127 -12.58 -7.52 9.63
C LYS A 127 -13.53 -6.65 8.83
N ARG A 128 -14.66 -6.24 9.42
CA ARG A 128 -15.66 -5.35 8.80
C ARG A 128 -15.13 -3.91 8.66
N GLU A 129 -14.54 -3.35 9.72
CA GLU A 129 -14.19 -1.92 9.76
C GLU A 129 -12.80 -1.60 9.19
N ARG A 130 -11.84 -2.53 9.24
CA ARG A 130 -10.41 -2.25 8.97
C ARG A 130 -10.14 -1.65 7.60
N TYR A 131 -10.91 -2.05 6.58
CA TYR A 131 -10.69 -1.57 5.21
C TYR A 131 -10.98 -0.07 5.11
N GLY A 132 -12.15 0.36 5.63
CA GLY A 132 -12.54 1.78 5.64
C GLY A 132 -11.58 2.62 6.47
N ILE A 133 -11.12 2.10 7.61
CA ILE A 133 -10.12 2.78 8.45
C ILE A 133 -8.81 2.99 7.70
N VAL A 134 -8.24 1.95 7.10
CA VAL A 134 -6.95 2.06 6.39
C VAL A 134 -7.07 2.88 5.10
N LEU A 135 -8.20 2.78 4.39
CA LEU A 135 -8.50 3.65 3.25
C LEU A 135 -8.49 5.12 3.68
N GLN A 136 -9.18 5.47 4.77
CA GLN A 136 -9.22 6.85 5.27
C GLN A 136 -7.84 7.34 5.72
N GLY A 137 -7.05 6.50 6.39
CA GLY A 137 -5.67 6.85 6.77
C GLY A 137 -4.79 7.14 5.57
N ASN A 138 -4.90 6.33 4.50
CA ASN A 138 -4.20 6.58 3.25
C ASN A 138 -4.70 7.86 2.55
N LEU A 139 -6.01 8.11 2.52
CA LEU A 139 -6.55 9.36 1.98
C LEU A 139 -5.95 10.58 2.69
N LEU A 140 -5.95 10.60 4.02
CA LEU A 140 -5.38 11.70 4.80
C LEU A 140 -3.89 11.88 4.53
N LYS A 141 -3.11 10.78 4.55
CA LYS A 141 -1.68 10.78 4.27
C LYS A 141 -1.36 11.36 2.88
N PHE A 142 -2.02 10.85 1.85
CA PHE A 142 -1.71 11.21 0.47
C PHE A 142 -2.37 12.52 0.04
N SER A 143 -3.49 12.95 0.63
CA SER A 143 -4.13 14.22 0.26
C SER A 143 -3.44 15.44 0.87
N GLN A 144 -2.73 15.28 1.99
CA GLN A 144 -2.07 16.36 2.72
C GLN A 144 -0.59 16.55 2.33
N SER A 145 -0.07 15.78 1.38
CA SER A 145 1.30 15.90 0.87
C SER A 145 1.30 15.82 -0.65
N ASP A 146 1.53 16.96 -1.31
CA ASP A 146 1.56 17.03 -2.78
C ASP A 146 2.63 16.11 -3.39
N GLU A 147 3.78 15.97 -2.73
CA GLU A 147 4.84 15.05 -3.16
C GLU A 147 4.35 13.59 -3.15
N LEU A 148 3.78 13.14 -2.02
CA LEU A 148 3.30 11.77 -1.90
C LEU A 148 2.10 11.52 -2.81
N LYS A 149 1.19 12.49 -2.93
CA LYS A 149 0.07 12.47 -3.88
C LYS A 149 0.59 12.24 -5.30
N GLY A 150 1.57 13.04 -5.72
CA GLY A 150 2.20 12.93 -7.03
C GLY A 150 2.82 11.55 -7.28
N LYS A 151 3.57 11.03 -6.30
CA LYS A 151 4.14 9.67 -6.36
C LYS A 151 3.08 8.59 -6.51
N LEU A 152 2.00 8.65 -5.71
CA LEU A 152 0.90 7.69 -5.81
C LEU A 152 0.19 7.77 -7.16
N LEU A 153 -0.11 8.97 -7.67
CA LEU A 153 -0.75 9.14 -8.99
C LEU A 153 0.16 8.67 -10.13
N ALA A 154 1.48 8.87 -10.02
CA ALA A 154 2.47 8.39 -10.98
C ALA A 154 2.58 6.86 -11.07
N THR A 155 1.97 6.12 -10.13
CA THR A 155 1.81 4.68 -10.29
C THR A 155 0.87 4.29 -11.45
N GLY A 156 0.11 5.25 -11.98
CA GLY A 156 -0.77 5.04 -13.14
C GLY A 156 -1.89 4.06 -12.80
N ASP A 157 -2.14 3.10 -13.69
CA ASP A 157 -3.13 2.04 -13.46
C ASP A 157 -2.50 0.73 -12.97
N ARG A 158 -1.19 0.74 -12.66
CA ARG A 158 -0.46 -0.44 -12.20
C ARG A 158 -1.04 -0.96 -10.88
N GLU A 159 -1.00 -2.28 -10.73
CA GLU A 159 -1.39 -2.93 -9.47
C GLU A 159 -0.36 -2.63 -8.38
N LEU A 160 -0.83 -2.22 -7.20
CA LEU A 160 0.01 -1.99 -6.03
C LEU A 160 -0.01 -3.23 -5.15
N VAL A 161 1.16 -3.78 -4.83
CA VAL A 161 1.28 -5.05 -4.14
C VAL A 161 2.21 -4.95 -2.93
N GLU A 162 1.65 -5.11 -1.73
CA GLU A 162 2.44 -5.20 -0.49
C GLU A 162 3.08 -6.59 -0.42
N ALA A 163 4.34 -6.66 -0.85
CA ALA A 163 5.14 -7.87 -0.99
C ALA A 163 5.78 -8.32 0.34
N SER A 164 5.01 -8.24 1.43
CA SER A 164 5.42 -8.74 2.74
C SER A 164 5.38 -10.28 2.75
N PRO A 165 6.50 -10.97 3.06
CA PRO A 165 6.56 -12.43 3.03
C PRO A 165 5.81 -13.11 4.18
N ARG A 166 5.35 -12.35 5.18
CA ARG A 166 4.71 -12.89 6.40
C ARG A 166 3.28 -12.41 6.60
N ASP A 167 2.88 -11.34 5.92
CA ASP A 167 1.54 -10.79 6.03
C ASP A 167 0.67 -11.28 4.88
N ARG A 168 -0.40 -12.02 5.20
CA ARG A 168 -1.38 -12.54 4.22
C ARG A 168 -2.71 -11.79 4.24
N ILE A 169 -2.83 -10.75 5.07
CA ILE A 169 -4.02 -9.90 5.18
C ILE A 169 -3.76 -8.58 4.46
N TRP A 170 -2.80 -7.81 4.94
CA TRP A 170 -2.45 -6.54 4.30
C TRP A 170 -1.54 -6.76 3.09
N GLY A 171 -0.71 -7.79 3.15
CA GLY A 171 0.18 -8.20 2.06
C GLY A 171 -0.24 -9.51 1.37
N ILE A 172 0.63 -9.95 0.46
CA ILE A 172 0.45 -11.18 -0.34
C ILE A 172 1.07 -12.43 0.27
N GLY A 173 1.87 -12.31 1.33
CA GLY A 173 2.57 -13.45 1.95
C GLY A 173 3.75 -13.97 1.15
N PHE A 174 4.26 -13.19 0.19
CA PHE A 174 5.46 -13.50 -0.60
C PHE A 174 6.28 -12.24 -0.83
N GLY A 175 7.60 -12.37 -0.80
CA GLY A 175 8.51 -11.31 -1.25
C GLY A 175 8.44 -11.10 -2.76
N LYS A 176 8.79 -9.90 -3.24
CA LYS A 176 8.75 -9.47 -4.65
C LYS A 176 9.22 -10.54 -5.64
N VAL A 177 10.37 -11.18 -5.36
CA VAL A 177 10.98 -12.21 -6.23
C VAL A 177 10.07 -13.41 -6.44
N LYS A 178 9.33 -13.85 -5.42
CA LYS A 178 8.45 -15.03 -5.49
C LYS A 178 6.98 -14.66 -5.73
N ALA A 179 6.66 -13.38 -5.84
CA ALA A 179 5.29 -12.91 -5.92
C ALA A 179 4.61 -13.43 -7.20
N GLY A 180 5.18 -13.18 -8.37
CA GLY A 180 4.60 -13.57 -9.66
C GLY A 180 4.30 -15.07 -9.77
N GLN A 181 5.25 -15.93 -9.42
CA GLN A 181 5.08 -17.39 -9.52
C GLN A 181 4.07 -17.98 -8.51
N ASN A 182 3.65 -17.22 -7.49
CA ASN A 182 2.73 -17.69 -6.46
C ASN A 182 1.38 -16.93 -6.49
N ARG A 183 1.01 -16.31 -7.61
CA ARG A 183 -0.19 -15.46 -7.75
C ARG A 183 -1.46 -16.07 -7.15
N GLU A 184 -1.74 -17.33 -7.48
CA GLU A 184 -2.90 -18.10 -6.99
C GLU A 184 -2.90 -18.34 -5.47
N ARG A 185 -1.74 -18.19 -4.82
CA ARG A 185 -1.54 -18.45 -3.39
C ARG A 185 -1.43 -17.16 -2.59
N TRP A 186 -1.66 -15.99 -3.20
CA TRP A 186 -1.52 -14.72 -2.51
C TRP A 186 -2.47 -14.61 -1.32
N GLY A 187 -2.03 -13.81 -0.34
CA GLY A 187 -2.90 -13.22 0.67
C GLY A 187 -3.87 -12.20 0.06
N LEU A 188 -4.56 -11.47 0.93
CA LEU A 188 -5.65 -10.58 0.51
C LEU A 188 -5.16 -9.28 -0.16
N ASN A 189 -3.90 -8.89 0.05
CA ASN A 189 -3.31 -7.64 -0.42
C ASN A 189 -4.20 -6.42 -0.11
N LEU A 190 -4.80 -6.36 1.09
CA LEU A 190 -5.75 -5.30 1.43
C LEU A 190 -5.12 -3.91 1.35
N LEU A 191 -3.83 -3.77 1.69
CA LEU A 191 -3.16 -2.48 1.65
C LEU A 191 -3.02 -1.99 0.20
N GLY A 192 -2.58 -2.87 -0.71
CA GLY A 192 -2.52 -2.55 -2.14
C GLY A 192 -3.88 -2.10 -2.69
N LYS A 193 -4.97 -2.80 -2.31
CA LYS A 193 -6.34 -2.43 -2.68
C LYS A 193 -6.75 -1.07 -2.13
N CYS A 194 -6.50 -0.79 -0.86
CA CYS A 194 -6.77 0.52 -0.26
C CYS A 194 -6.01 1.63 -1.00
N LEU A 195 -4.74 1.43 -1.34
CA LEU A 195 -3.93 2.45 -2.03
C LEU A 195 -4.42 2.71 -3.46
N MET A 196 -4.82 1.67 -4.20
CA MET A 196 -5.39 1.84 -5.54
C MET A 196 -6.73 2.59 -5.47
N GLU A 197 -7.54 2.34 -4.45
CA GLU A 197 -8.78 3.09 -4.22
C GLU A 197 -8.51 4.54 -3.80
N THR A 198 -7.55 4.78 -2.90
CA THR A 198 -7.05 6.12 -2.57
C THR A 198 -6.62 6.87 -3.83
N ARG A 199 -5.84 6.23 -4.71
CA ARG A 199 -5.38 6.79 -5.98
C ARG A 199 -6.57 7.19 -6.87
N ARG A 200 -7.59 6.34 -6.98
CA ARG A 200 -8.81 6.60 -7.77
C ARG A 200 -9.54 7.84 -7.25
N ILE A 201 -9.82 7.89 -5.94
CA ILE A 201 -10.53 9.01 -5.29
C ILE A 201 -9.76 10.33 -5.47
N LEU A 202 -8.43 10.32 -5.26
CA LEU A 202 -7.61 11.52 -5.41
C LEU A 202 -7.53 12.00 -6.87
N LYS A 203 -7.55 11.08 -7.85
CA LYS A 203 -7.58 11.41 -9.27
C LYS A 203 -8.90 12.08 -9.66
N GLU A 204 -10.02 11.55 -9.20
CA GLU A 204 -11.36 12.11 -9.47
C GLU A 204 -11.54 13.49 -8.82
N GLY A 205 -11.13 13.65 -7.55
CA GLY A 205 -11.19 14.94 -6.86
C GLY A 205 -10.32 16.03 -7.48
N SER A 206 -9.20 15.66 -8.12
CA SER A 206 -8.35 16.60 -8.87
C SER A 206 -8.87 16.96 -10.26
N GLN A 207 -9.82 16.20 -10.81
CA GLN A 207 -10.45 16.50 -12.11
C GLN A 207 -11.70 17.38 -11.96
N ALA A 208 -12.26 17.45 -10.76
CA ALA A 208 -13.45 18.23 -10.43
C ALA A 208 -13.16 19.61 -9.82
N ALA A 209 -11.88 19.93 -9.58
CA ALA A 209 -11.40 21.20 -9.01
C ALA A 209 -10.75 22.06 -10.11
#